data_AF-A0A522B387-F1
#
_entry.id   AF-A0A522B387-F1
#
_cell.length_a   1.000
_cell.length_b   1.000
_cell.length_c   1.000
_cell.angle_alpha   90.00
_cell.angle_beta   90.00
_cell.angle_gamma   90.00
#
_symmetry.space_group_name_H-M   'P 1'
#
loop_
_entity.id
_entity.type
_entity.pdbx_description
1 polymer ?
#
loop_
_entity_poly.entity_id
_entity_poly.type
_entity_poly.pdbx_seq_one_letter_code
_entity_poly.pdbx_strand_id
1 'polypeptide(L)'
;MISLLRTYLAPYRRPIALVLVLLLAQALTNLYLPELFADIINNGVTKGDPDYIIRIGALMLAVTGILGITSIIGVYFSARIAMGFGRDLRAAIFRSVESFSQVEVNRFGPASLITRNTNDVQQIQQHELLDLLD
;
A
#
# COMPACT_ATOMS: atom_id res chain seq x y z
N MET A 1 -5.59 8.79 -19.97
CA MET A 1 -4.63 8.30 -18.95
C MET A 1 -5.14 7.07 -18.19
N ILE A 2 -6.35 7.08 -17.63
CA ILE A 2 -6.93 5.94 -16.89
C ILE A 2 -7.14 4.69 -17.78
N SER A 3 -7.46 4.86 -19.08
CA SER A 3 -7.60 3.73 -20.01
C SER A 3 -6.26 3.04 -20.34
N LEU A 4 -5.16 3.79 -20.47
CA LEU A 4 -3.83 3.23 -20.66
C LEU A 4 -3.37 2.42 -19.45
N LEU A 5 -3.60 2.95 -18.24
CA LEU A 5 -3.32 2.25 -16.98
C LEU A 5 -4.08 0.91 -16.90
N ARG A 6 -5.37 0.90 -17.25
CA ARG A 6 -6.18 -0.34 -17.25
C ARG A 6 -5.66 -1.39 -18.24
N THR A 7 -5.20 -0.99 -19.43
CA THR A 7 -4.69 -1.92 -20.45
C THR A 7 -3.35 -2.53 -20.03
N TYR A 8 -2.43 -1.73 -19.48
CA TYR A 8 -1.11 -2.21 -19.05
C TYR A 8 -1.10 -2.87 -17.65
N LEU A 9 -2.10 -2.64 -16.80
CA LEU A 9 -2.31 -3.40 -15.55
C LEU A 9 -3.04 -4.73 -15.78
N ALA A 10 -3.71 -4.94 -16.92
CA ALA A 10 -4.52 -6.13 -17.18
C ALA A 10 -3.74 -7.46 -17.01
N PRO A 11 -2.47 -7.58 -17.44
CA PRO A 11 -1.66 -8.78 -17.20
C PRO A 11 -1.30 -9.00 -15.73
N TYR A 12 -1.28 -7.93 -14.92
CA TYR A 12 -0.86 -7.95 -13.51
C TYR A 12 -2.03 -8.06 -12.52
N ARG A 13 -3.27 -8.28 -12.98
CA ARG A 13 -4.46 -8.31 -12.10
C ARG A 13 -4.41 -9.40 -11.02
N ARG A 14 -3.90 -10.59 -11.35
CA ARG A 14 -3.75 -11.70 -10.39
C ARG A 14 -2.74 -11.39 -9.28
N PRO A 15 -1.50 -10.98 -9.58
CA PRO A 15 -0.55 -10.63 -8.53
C PRO A 15 -0.96 -9.36 -7.76
N ILE A 16 -1.65 -8.41 -8.39
CA ILE A 16 -2.25 -7.26 -7.67
C ILE A 16 -3.32 -7.72 -6.67
N ALA A 17 -4.23 -8.62 -7.08
CA ALA A 17 -5.24 -9.15 -6.17
C ALA A 17 -4.60 -9.89 -4.98
N LEU A 18 -3.53 -10.65 -5.23
CA LEU A 18 -2.77 -11.31 -4.16
C LEU A 18 -2.16 -10.29 -3.18
N VAL A 19 -1.52 -9.23 -3.69
CA VAL A 19 -1.00 -8.14 -2.84
C VAL A 19 -2.11 -7.47 -2.02
N LEU A 20 -3.27 -7.21 -2.63
CA LEU A 20 -4.41 -6.63 -1.91
C LEU A 20 -4.91 -7.53 -0.78
N VAL A 21 -5.01 -8.84 -1.00
CA VAL A 21 -5.39 -9.80 0.05
C VAL A 21 -4.35 -9.81 1.18
N LEU A 22 -3.06 -9.79 0.85
CA LEU A 22 -1.99 -9.72 1.84
C LEU A 22 -2.04 -8.42 2.65
N LEU A 23 -2.37 -7.29 2.01
CA LEU A 23 -2.53 -6.00 2.69
C LEU A 23 -3.74 -6.00 3.64
N LEU A 24 -4.86 -6.61 3.24
CA LEU A 24 -6.02 -6.77 4.11
C LEU A 24 -5.68 -7.64 5.32
N ALA A 25 -4.98 -8.76 5.13
CA ALA A 25 -4.55 -9.62 6.23
C ALA A 25 -3.60 -8.89 7.20
N GLN A 26 -2.67 -8.09 6.68
CA GLN A 26 -1.80 -7.24 7.50
C GLN A 26 -2.61 -6.21 8.29
N ALA A 27 -3.59 -5.55 7.67
CA ALA A 27 -4.43 -4.57 8.34
C ALA A 27 -5.23 -5.19 9.51
N LEU A 28 -5.84 -6.35 9.29
CA LEU A 28 -6.55 -7.09 10.35
C LEU A 28 -5.60 -7.50 11.48
N THR A 29 -4.39 -7.92 11.14
CA THR A 29 -3.38 -8.32 12.14
C THR A 29 -2.90 -7.14 12.97
N ASN A 30 -2.68 -5.99 12.34
CA ASN A 30 -2.34 -4.74 13.04
C ASN A 30 -3.45 -4.27 13.97
N LEU A 31 -4.73 -4.53 13.63
CA LEU A 31 -5.85 -4.23 14.50
C LEU A 31 -6.00 -5.22 15.67
N TYR A 32 -5.59 -6.47 15.47
CA TYR A 32 -5.68 -7.52 16.48
C TYR A 32 -4.61 -7.40 17.59
N LEU A 33 -3.44 -6.83 17.29
CA LEU A 33 -2.37 -6.64 18.29
C LEU A 33 -2.77 -5.74 19.47
N PRO A 34 -3.41 -4.57 19.26
CA PRO A 34 -3.96 -3.76 20.36
C PRO A 34 -4.98 -4.50 21.23
N GLU A 35 -5.79 -5.37 20.65
CA GLU A 35 -6.76 -6.19 21.39
C GLU A 35 -6.05 -7.17 22.33
N LEU A 36 -5.03 -7.88 21.83
CA LEU A 36 -4.18 -8.76 22.66
C LEU A 36 -3.47 -7.98 23.77
N PHE A 37 -3.02 -6.75 23.48
CA PHE A 37 -2.42 -5.87 24.49
C PHE A 37 -3.43 -5.48 25.58
N ALA A 38 -4.66 -5.15 25.21
CA ALA A 38 -5.74 -4.88 26.16
C ALA A 38 -6.06 -6.11 27.02
N ASP A 39 -6.04 -7.31 26.43
CA ASP A 39 -6.25 -8.56 27.16
C ASP A 39 -5.15 -8.84 28.19
N ILE A 40 -3.88 -8.55 27.85
CA ILE A 40 -2.78 -8.65 28.82
C ILE A 40 -3.05 -7.76 30.03
N ILE A 41 -3.52 -6.53 29.81
CA ILE A 41 -3.80 -5.60 30.91
C ILE A 41 -4.99 -6.11 31.73
N ASN A 42 -6.14 -6.33 31.10
CA ASN A 42 -7.40 -6.60 31.78
C ASN A 42 -7.46 -7.98 32.44
N ASN A 43 -6.88 -9.00 31.78
CA ASN A 43 -6.98 -10.39 32.22
C ASN A 43 -5.69 -10.93 32.83
N GLY A 44 -4.53 -10.39 32.45
CA GLY A 44 -3.25 -10.74 33.05
C GLY A 44 -2.92 -9.86 34.25
N VAL A 45 -2.66 -8.58 33.98
CA VAL A 45 -2.14 -7.63 34.99
C VAL A 45 -3.16 -7.34 36.09
N THR A 46 -4.40 -6.99 35.75
CA THR A 46 -5.43 -6.65 36.74
C THR A 46 -5.78 -7.84 37.65
N LYS A 47 -5.69 -9.08 37.13
CA LYS A 47 -5.97 -10.30 37.89
C LYS A 47 -4.73 -10.90 38.55
N GLY A 48 -3.54 -10.37 38.27
CA GLY A 48 -2.26 -10.87 38.79
C GLY A 48 -1.90 -12.27 38.28
N ASP A 49 -2.27 -12.62 37.04
CA ASP A 49 -2.00 -13.92 36.42
C ASP A 49 -0.82 -13.84 35.43
N PRO A 50 0.42 -14.13 35.87
CA PRO A 50 1.61 -14.07 35.00
C PRO A 50 1.62 -15.17 33.93
N ASP A 51 0.99 -16.33 34.18
CA ASP A 51 0.93 -17.41 33.19
C ASP A 51 0.05 -16.99 32.00
N TYR A 52 -1.05 -16.28 32.26
CA TYR A 52 -1.88 -15.68 31.21
C TYR A 52 -1.09 -14.66 30.38
N ILE A 53 -0.32 -13.78 31.02
CA ILE A 53 0.51 -12.77 30.35
C ILE A 53 1.51 -13.43 29.40
N ILE A 54 2.20 -14.49 29.86
CA ILE A 54 3.19 -15.19 29.04
C ILE A 54 2.53 -15.89 27.85
N ARG A 55 1.36 -16.52 28.04
CA ARG A 55 0.63 -17.19 26.96
C ARG A 55 0.16 -16.20 25.88
N ILE A 56 -0.45 -15.08 26.27
CA ILE A 56 -0.88 -14.06 25.31
C ILE A 56 0.32 -13.35 24.69
N GLY A 57 1.38 -13.09 25.44
CA GLY A 57 2.63 -12.54 24.90
C GLY A 57 3.27 -13.47 23.84
N ALA A 58 3.26 -14.78 24.06
CA ALA A 58 3.71 -15.75 23.07
C ALA A 58 2.82 -15.75 21.81
N LEU A 59 1.50 -15.63 21.98
CA LEU A 59 0.57 -15.46 20.86
C LEU A 59 0.85 -14.17 20.08
N MET A 60 1.12 -13.05 20.76
CA MET A 60 1.49 -11.79 20.13
C MET A 60 2.77 -11.92 19.29
N LEU A 61 3.78 -12.65 19.78
CA LEU A 61 4.99 -12.92 19.01
C LEU A 61 4.69 -13.74 17.75
N ALA A 62 3.84 -14.77 17.85
CA ALA A 62 3.44 -15.56 16.69
C ALA A 62 2.68 -14.71 15.66
N VAL A 63 1.72 -13.90 16.12
CA VAL A 63 0.94 -12.98 15.28
C VAL A 63 1.84 -11.95 14.60
N THR A 64 2.79 -11.37 15.33
CA THR A 64 3.79 -10.43 14.78
C THR A 64 4.72 -11.10 13.77
N GLY A 65 5.11 -12.35 14.01
CA GLY A 65 5.87 -13.16 13.06
C GLY A 65 5.11 -13.37 11.75
N ILE A 66 3.83 -13.73 11.83
CA ILE A 66 2.94 -13.85 10.66
C ILE A 66 2.86 -12.51 9.93
N LEU A 67 2.62 -11.41 10.66
CA LEU A 67 2.58 -10.06 10.08
C LEU A 67 3.85 -9.77 9.27
N GLY A 68 5.03 -9.98 9.86
CA GLY A 68 6.32 -9.75 9.22
C GLY A 68 6.51 -10.58 7.94
N ILE A 69 6.17 -11.88 7.97
CA ILE A 69 6.23 -12.75 6.79
C ILE A 69 5.32 -12.21 5.68
N THR A 70 4.08 -11.85 6.04
CA THR A 70 3.08 -11.32 5.11
C THR A 70 3.55 -9.99 4.51
N SER A 71 4.18 -9.12 5.30
CA SER A 71 4.77 -7.86 4.83
C SER A 71 5.91 -8.09 3.84
N ILE A 72 6.86 -8.99 4.14
CA ILE A 72 8.00 -9.28 3.24
C ILE A 72 7.48 -9.79 1.89
N ILE A 73 6.55 -10.74 1.91
CA ILE A 73 5.95 -11.30 0.69
C ILE A 73 5.21 -10.19 -0.07
N GLY A 74 4.40 -9.39 0.62
CA GLY A 74 3.65 -8.28 0.03
C GLY A 74 4.55 -7.27 -0.67
N VAL A 75 5.64 -6.85 -0.02
CA VAL A 75 6.62 -5.92 -0.58
C VAL A 75 7.32 -6.52 -1.80
N TYR A 76 7.76 -7.78 -1.74
CA TYR A 76 8.40 -8.45 -2.86
C TYR A 76 7.50 -8.49 -4.10
N PHE A 77 6.24 -8.91 -3.96
CA PHE A 77 5.30 -8.95 -5.08
C PHE A 77 4.97 -7.54 -5.59
N SER A 78 4.79 -6.57 -4.69
CA SER A 78 4.54 -5.17 -5.06
C SER A 78 5.68 -4.60 -5.90
N ALA A 79 6.93 -4.80 -5.47
CA ALA A 79 8.12 -4.36 -6.20
C ALA A 79 8.21 -5.04 -7.59
N ARG A 80 7.94 -6.34 -7.66
CA ARG A 80 7.96 -7.09 -8.93
C ARG A 80 6.90 -6.59 -9.91
N ILE A 81 5.69 -6.30 -9.45
CA ILE A 81 4.61 -5.73 -10.26
C ILE A 81 5.01 -4.33 -10.75
N ALA A 82 5.51 -3.46 -9.85
CA ALA A 82 5.90 -2.10 -10.18
C ALA A 82 7.03 -2.06 -11.23
N MET A 83 8.05 -2.90 -11.08
CA MET A 83 9.14 -3.01 -12.05
C MET A 83 8.66 -3.53 -13.40
N GLY A 84 7.83 -4.57 -13.42
CA GLY A 84 7.24 -5.12 -14.64
C GLY A 84 6.38 -4.09 -15.39
N PHE A 85 5.47 -3.45 -14.67
CA PHE A 85 4.64 -2.37 -15.20
C PHE A 85 5.49 -1.21 -15.75
N GLY A 86 6.49 -0.75 -15.00
CA GLY A 86 7.36 0.35 -15.43
C GLY A 86 8.23 0.00 -16.65
N ARG A 87 8.62 -1.26 -16.82
CA ARG A 87 9.30 -1.75 -18.04
C ARG A 87 8.35 -1.72 -19.23
N ASP A 88 7.14 -2.25 -19.06
CA ASP A 88 6.16 -2.36 -20.15
C ASP A 88 5.67 -0.97 -20.60
N LEU A 89 5.50 -0.05 -19.65
CA LEU A 89 5.19 1.36 -19.91
C LEU A 89 6.31 2.07 -20.67
N ARG A 90 7.58 1.88 -20.27
CA ARG A 90 8.73 2.44 -21.00
C ARG A 90 8.81 1.93 -22.43
N ALA A 91 8.60 0.63 -22.63
CA ALA A 91 8.59 0.04 -23.96
C ALA A 91 7.43 0.55 -24.83
N ALA A 92 6.26 0.78 -24.23
CA ALA A 92 5.12 1.38 -24.92
C ALA A 92 5.39 2.82 -25.36
N ILE A 93 5.93 3.66 -24.46
CA ILE A 93 6.29 5.05 -24.77
C ILE A 93 7.35 5.09 -25.87
N PHE A 94 8.38 4.24 -25.80
CA PHE A 94 9.42 4.17 -26.82
C PHE A 94 8.86 3.81 -28.20
N ARG A 95 7.98 2.79 -28.28
CA ARG A 95 7.28 2.44 -29.53
C ARG A 95 6.39 3.57 -30.04
N SER A 96 5.69 4.28 -29.15
CA SER A 96 4.90 5.45 -29.53
C SER A 96 5.78 6.54 -30.14
N VAL A 97 6.94 6.84 -29.52
CA VAL A 97 7.92 7.81 -30.04
C VAL A 97 8.49 7.38 -31.40
N GLU A 98 8.84 6.11 -31.58
CA GLU A 98 9.30 5.57 -32.87
C GLU A 98 8.19 5.58 -33.94
N SER A 99 6.92 5.43 -33.56
CA SER A 99 5.78 5.48 -34.47
C SER A 99 5.38 6.89 -34.90
N PHE A 100 5.95 7.95 -34.29
CA PHE A 100 5.71 9.33 -34.70
C PHE A 100 6.56 9.70 -35.92
N SER A 101 5.95 9.59 -37.09
CA SER A 101 6.38 10.23 -38.34
C SER A 101 5.65 11.58 -38.51
N GLN A 102 6.39 12.68 -38.36
CA GLN A 102 6.13 14.12 -38.65
C GLN A 102 4.76 14.82 -38.41
N VAL A 103 3.64 14.19 -38.01
CA VAL A 103 2.30 14.85 -38.16
C VAL A 103 1.54 15.25 -36.88
N GLU A 104 1.90 14.85 -35.66
CA GLU A 104 0.95 14.99 -34.51
C GLU A 104 1.49 15.68 -33.23
N VAL A 105 1.98 16.92 -33.37
CA VAL A 105 2.55 17.75 -32.27
C VAL A 105 1.54 18.76 -31.66
N ASN A 106 0.23 18.53 -31.73
CA ASN A 106 -0.72 19.55 -31.24
C ASN A 106 -1.91 18.96 -30.48
N ARG A 107 -1.76 18.77 -29.16
CA ARG A 107 -2.79 19.14 -28.16
C ARG A 107 -2.43 18.72 -26.72
N PHE A 108 -2.44 19.72 -25.83
CA PHE A 108 -2.58 19.70 -24.37
C PHE A 108 -1.31 19.94 -23.52
N GLY A 109 -1.29 21.12 -22.91
CA GLY A 109 -0.21 21.68 -22.10
C GLY A 109 -0.14 21.10 -20.67
N PRO A 110 1.06 20.73 -20.17
CA PRO A 110 1.27 20.09 -18.85
C PRO A 110 0.98 20.95 -17.61
N ALA A 111 0.94 22.28 -17.74
CA ALA A 111 1.02 23.20 -16.61
C ALA A 111 -0.19 23.14 -15.64
N SER A 112 -1.40 22.90 -16.15
CA SER A 112 -2.62 22.86 -15.32
C SER A 112 -2.72 21.65 -14.39
N LEU A 113 -2.07 20.54 -14.75
CA LEU A 113 -2.15 19.28 -13.99
C LEU A 113 -1.23 19.30 -12.76
N ILE A 114 -0.11 20.00 -12.86
CA ILE A 114 0.87 20.13 -11.78
C ILE A 114 0.29 21.00 -10.66
N THR A 115 -0.25 22.18 -10.98
CA THR A 115 -0.83 23.09 -9.98
C THR A 115 -1.99 22.47 -9.21
N ARG A 116 -2.76 21.57 -9.85
CA ARG A 116 -3.89 20.88 -9.20
C ARG A 116 -3.41 19.78 -8.25
N ASN A 117 -2.42 18.99 -8.64
CA ASN A 117 -1.86 17.93 -7.79
C ASN A 117 -1.13 18.50 -6.56
N THR A 118 -0.41 19.61 -6.70
CA THR A 118 0.26 20.26 -5.56
C THR A 118 -0.74 20.86 -4.57
N ASN A 119 -1.83 21.48 -5.06
CA ASN A 119 -2.89 22.01 -4.20
C ASN A 119 -3.63 20.90 -3.44
N ASP A 120 -3.89 19.76 -4.08
CA ASP A 120 -4.59 18.64 -3.44
C ASP A 120 -3.72 17.98 -2.34
N VAL A 121 -2.41 17.87 -2.55
CA VAL A 121 -1.47 17.37 -1.53
C VAL A 121 -1.35 18.34 -0.35
N GLN A 122 -1.30 19.66 -0.62
CA GLN A 122 -1.25 20.66 0.44
C GLN A 122 -2.52 20.66 1.31
N GLN A 123 -3.70 20.46 0.71
CA GLN A 123 -4.96 20.40 1.46
C GLN A 123 -5.07 19.17 2.36
N ILE A 124 -4.62 18.00 1.89
CA ILE A 124 -4.59 16.78 2.73
C ILE A 124 -3.59 16.93 3.88
N GLN A 125 -2.41 17.50 3.60
CA GLN A 125 -1.37 17.68 4.62
C GLN A 125 -1.78 18.66 5.73
N GLN A 126 -2.58 19.67 5.41
CA GLN A 126 -3.08 20.62 6.42
C GLN A 126 -4.21 20.04 7.27
N HIS A 127 -4.95 19.05 6.78
CA HIS A 127 -6.01 18.38 7.52
C HIS A 127 -5.45 17.40 8.57
N GLU A 128 -4.43 16.62 8.21
CA GLU A 128 -3.79 15.67 9.15
C GLU A 128 -3.06 16.36 10.31
N LEU A 129 -2.54 17.59 10.11
CA LEU A 129 -1.89 18.35 11.18
C LEU A 129 -2.89 18.90 12.20
N LEU A 130 -4.11 19.21 11.76
CA LEU A 130 -5.17 19.74 12.63
C LEU A 130 -5.82 18.62 13.46
N ASP A 131 -6.05 17.46 12.86
CA ASP A 131 -6.57 16.26 13.55
C ASP A 131 -5.59 15.67 14.59
N LEU A 132 -4.31 16.09 14.58
CA LEU A 132 -3.30 15.68 15.56
C LEU A 132 -3.20 16.64 16.76
N LEU A 133 -3.91 17.77 16.73
CA LEU A 133 -3.88 18.82 17.75
C LEU A 133 -5.21 18.99 18.52
N ASP A 134 -6.28 18.29 18.12
CA ASP A 134 -7.57 18.18 18.81
C ASP A 134 -7.76 16.79 19.44
#